data_AF-A0A6C1P2B1-F1
#
_entry.id   AF-A0A6C1P2B1-F1
#
_cell.length_a   1.000
_cell.length_b   1.000
_cell.length_c   1.000
_cell.angle_alpha   90.00
_cell.angle_beta   90.00
_cell.angle_gamma   90.00
#
_symmetry.space_group_name_H-M   'P 1'
#
loop_
_entity.id
_entity.type
_entity.pdbx_description
1 polymer ?
#
loop_
_entity_poly.entity_id
_entity_poly.type
_entity_poly.pdbx_seq_one_letter_code
_entity_poly.pdbx_strand_id
1 'polypeptide(L)'
;MPQHKSSIKRVRQEKKRRLHNRARRSAMRTFIKNVFSQTDKDEAEKHLKLAISYIDRMAVKGYLHKNNAAHKKSRLVRFVSGL
;
A
#
# COMPACT_ATOMS: atom_id res chain seq x y z
N MET A 1 -25.02 18.15 -9.79
CA MET A 1 -25.33 17.43 -8.53
C MET A 1 -26.08 16.16 -8.89
N PRO A 2 -25.87 14.99 -8.24
CA PRO A 2 -26.58 13.78 -8.63
C PRO A 2 -28.08 13.95 -8.41
N GLN A 3 -28.88 13.78 -9.47
CA GLN A 3 -30.34 13.97 -9.42
C GLN A 3 -31.07 12.67 -9.05
N HIS A 4 -30.55 11.51 -9.46
CA HIS A 4 -31.13 10.22 -9.10
C HIS A 4 -30.73 9.76 -7.69
N LYS A 5 -31.69 9.18 -6.96
CA LYS A 5 -31.51 8.65 -5.58
C LYS A 5 -30.34 7.66 -5.48
N SER A 6 -30.18 6.80 -6.49
CA SER A 6 -29.07 5.84 -6.58
C SER A 6 -27.71 6.54 -6.64
N SER A 7 -27.59 7.59 -7.46
CA SER A 7 -26.36 8.36 -7.63
C SER A 7 -25.98 9.13 -6.36
N ILE A 8 -26.95 9.73 -5.66
CA ILE A 8 -26.72 10.38 -4.36
C ILE A 8 -26.16 9.37 -3.33
N LYS A 9 -26.70 8.15 -3.31
CA LYS A 9 -26.18 7.06 -2.46
C LYS A 9 -24.75 6.68 -2.82
N ARG A 10 -24.43 6.56 -4.12
CA ARG A 10 -23.06 6.24 -4.58
C ARG A 10 -22.05 7.29 -4.14
N VAL A 11 -22.34 8.59 -4.29
CA VAL A 11 -21.44 9.67 -3.86
C VAL A 11 -21.13 9.60 -2.35
N ARG A 12 -22.15 9.33 -1.52
CA ARG A 12 -21.94 9.16 -0.06
C ARG A 12 -21.05 7.96 0.27
N GLN A 13 -21.27 6.82 -0.40
CA GLN A 13 -20.46 5.62 -0.20
C GLN A 13 -19.02 5.81 -0.70
N GLU A 14 -18.84 6.48 -1.83
CA GLU A 14 -17.54 6.73 -2.44
C GLU A 14 -16.67 7.60 -1.54
N LYS A 15 -17.22 8.68 -0.96
CA LYS A 15 -16.49 9.54 0.00
C LYS A 15 -15.90 8.72 1.15
N LYS A 16 -16.69 7.83 1.76
CA LYS A 16 -16.22 6.94 2.84
C LYS A 16 -15.12 5.99 2.34
N ARG A 17 -15.35 5.30 1.22
CA ARG A 17 -14.36 4.37 0.62
C ARG A 17 -13.05 5.08 0.28
N ARG A 18 -13.13 6.30 -0.28
CA ARG A 18 -11.97 7.11 -0.65
C ARG A 18 -11.10 7.45 0.56
N LEU A 19 -11.69 7.85 1.68
CA LEU A 19 -10.96 8.15 2.91
C LEU A 19 -10.18 6.93 3.43
N HIS A 20 -10.84 5.77 3.52
CA HIS A 20 -10.17 4.54 3.97
C HIS A 20 -9.07 4.08 3.00
N ASN A 21 -9.33 4.16 1.68
CA ASN A 21 -8.34 3.78 0.68
C ASN A 21 -7.13 4.71 0.70
N ARG A 22 -7.35 6.02 0.91
CA ARG A 22 -6.27 7.01 1.05
C ARG A 22 -5.39 6.69 2.25
N ALA A 23 -5.97 6.45 3.42
CA ALA A 23 -5.23 6.11 4.63
C ALA A 23 -4.38 4.85 4.44
N ARG A 24 -4.97 3.77 3.89
CA ARG A 24 -4.26 2.51 3.63
C ARG A 24 -3.11 2.66 2.64
N ARG A 25 -3.31 3.40 1.54
CA ARG A 25 -2.26 3.69 0.56
C ARG A 25 -1.15 4.56 1.16
N SER A 26 -1.50 5.52 2.01
CA SER A 26 -0.52 6.35 2.72
C SER A 26 0.36 5.48 3.63
N ALA A 27 -0.24 4.64 4.46
CA ALA A 27 0.49 3.71 5.32
C ALA A 27 1.41 2.78 4.53
N MET A 28 0.95 2.22 3.40
CA MET A 28 1.79 1.42 2.50
C MET A 28 3.03 2.20 2.03
N ARG A 29 2.85 3.45 1.61
CA ARG A 29 3.95 4.31 1.16
C ARG A 29 4.92 4.62 2.30
N THR A 30 4.43 4.81 3.52
CA THR A 30 5.28 5.01 4.70
C THR A 30 6.14 3.78 4.97
N PHE A 31 5.57 2.57 4.98
CA PHE A 31 6.35 1.34 5.16
C PHE A 31 7.42 1.17 4.08
N ILE A 32 7.07 1.45 2.81
CA ILE A 32 8.01 1.42 1.69
C ILE A 32 9.14 2.44 1.90
N LYS A 33 8.82 3.67 2.30
CA LYS A 33 9.80 4.73 2.54
C LYS A 33 10.76 4.33 3.66
N ASN A 34 10.25 3.76 4.75
CA ASN A 34 11.08 3.34 5.89
C ASN A 34 12.13 2.30 5.47
N VAL A 35 11.80 1.37 4.57
CA VAL A 35 12.81 0.43 4.04
C VAL A 35 13.90 1.16 3.26
N PHE A 36 13.53 2.09 2.38
CA PHE A 36 14.50 2.85 1.57
C PHE A 36 15.34 3.85 2.36
N SER A 37 14.91 4.23 3.54
CA SER A 37 15.63 5.18 4.40
C SER A 37 16.71 4.51 5.25
N GLN A 38 16.76 3.18 5.32
CA GLN A 38 17.79 2.49 6.08
C GLN A 38 19.07 2.29 5.29
N THR A 39 20.19 2.43 6.00
CA THR A 39 21.55 2.20 5.52
C THR A 39 22.14 0.90 6.05
N ASP A 40 21.64 0.41 7.19
CA ASP A 40 22.05 -0.86 7.79
C ASP A 40 21.14 -2.00 7.31
N LYS A 41 21.75 -3.13 6.96
CA LYS A 41 21.11 -4.29 6.37
C LYS A 41 20.17 -4.98 7.35
N ASP A 42 20.58 -5.12 8.61
CA ASP A 42 19.80 -5.83 9.63
C ASP A 42 18.50 -5.08 9.96
N GLU A 43 18.57 -3.74 10.06
CA GLU A 43 17.40 -2.89 10.26
C GLU A 43 16.52 -2.83 9.00
N ALA A 44 17.14 -2.79 7.81
CA ALA A 44 16.40 -2.84 6.55
C ALA A 44 15.59 -4.14 6.40
N GLU A 45 16.12 -5.29 6.82
CA GLU A 45 15.41 -6.58 6.79
C GLU A 45 14.19 -6.62 7.72
N LYS A 46 14.29 -6.03 8.93
CA LYS A 46 13.16 -5.91 9.86
C LYS A 46 12.02 -5.11 9.22
N HIS A 47 12.35 -3.95 8.65
CA HIS A 47 11.36 -3.11 7.96
C HIS A 47 10.82 -3.77 6.69
N LEU A 48 11.65 -4.52 5.96
CA LEU A 48 11.25 -5.25 4.76
C LEU A 48 10.15 -6.26 5.06
N LYS A 49 10.28 -7.05 6.13
CA LYS A 49 9.28 -8.04 6.54
C LYS A 49 7.92 -7.38 6.82
N LEU A 50 7.92 -6.24 7.51
CA LEU A 50 6.70 -5.47 7.78
C LEU A 50 6.07 -4.90 6.50
N ALA A 51 6.90 -4.34 5.61
CA ALA A 51 6.45 -3.78 4.34
C ALA A 51 5.83 -4.85 3.43
N ILE A 52 6.47 -6.01 3.29
CA ILE A 52 5.98 -7.15 2.50
C ILE A 52 4.63 -7.64 3.04
N SER A 53 4.54 -7.87 4.35
CA SER A 53 3.30 -8.31 5.01
C SER A 53 2.14 -7.35 4.74
N TYR A 54 2.40 -6.04 4.83
CA TYR A 54 1.38 -5.03 4.56
C TYR A 54 0.98 -4.98 3.08
N ILE A 55 1.95 -5.05 2.15
CA ILE A 55 1.70 -5.07 0.70
C ILE A 55 0.82 -6.27 0.31
N ASP A 56 1.13 -7.45 0.82
CA ASP A 56 0.39 -8.67 0.49
C ASP A 56 -1.03 -8.63 1.06
N ARG A 57 -1.21 -8.10 2.27
CA ARG A 57 -2.54 -7.87 2.85
C ARG A 57 -3.37 -6.90 2.00
N MET A 58 -2.75 -5.88 1.41
CA MET A 58 -3.44 -4.94 0.52
C MET A 58 -3.79 -5.57 -0.83
N ALA A 59 -2.95 -6.47 -1.34
CA ALA A 59 -3.20 -7.22 -2.57
C ALA A 59 -4.39 -8.18 -2.42
N VAL A 60 -4.44 -8.96 -1.32
CA VAL A 60 -5.54 -9.89 -1.02
C VAL A 60 -6.88 -9.15 -0.91
N LYS A 61 -6.89 -7.98 -0.27
CA LYS A 61 -8.10 -7.15 -0.13
C LYS A 61 -8.50 -6.40 -1.41
N GLY A 62 -7.76 -6.56 -2.50
CA GLY A 62 -8.04 -5.92 -3.80
C GLY A 62 -7.77 -4.41 -3.82
N TYR A 63 -7.08 -3.86 -2.83
CA TYR A 63 -6.67 -2.44 -2.85
C TYR A 63 -5.50 -2.18 -3.81
N LEU A 64 -4.72 -3.23 -4.11
CA LEU A 64 -3.57 -3.22 -5.01
C LEU A 64 -3.66 -4.42 -5.95
N HIS A 65 -3.35 -4.22 -7.22
CA HIS A 65 -3.29 -5.32 -8.17
C HIS A 65 -2.11 -6.25 -7.83
N LYS A 66 -2.29 -7.57 -8.02
CA LYS A 66 -1.28 -8.60 -7.68
C LYS A 66 0.07 -8.30 -8.34
N ASN A 67 0.08 -7.92 -9.61
CA ASN A 67 1.31 -7.58 -10.33
C ASN A 67 2.00 -6.34 -9.72
N ASN A 68 1.24 -5.31 -9.34
CA ASN A 68 1.80 -4.12 -8.72
C ASN A 68 2.39 -4.43 -7.33
N ALA A 69 1.73 -5.31 -6.56
CA ALA A 69 2.27 -5.84 -5.32
C ALA A 69 3.60 -6.59 -5.56
N ALA A 70 3.65 -7.49 -6.54
CA ALA A 70 4.84 -8.23 -6.92
C ALA A 70 6.00 -7.31 -7.35
N HIS A 71 5.74 -6.32 -8.21
CA HIS A 71 6.74 -5.32 -8.61
C HIS A 71 7.31 -4.55 -7.42
N LYS A 72 6.45 -4.13 -6.48
CA LYS A 72 6.90 -3.43 -5.26
C LYS A 72 7.76 -4.33 -4.37
N LYS A 73 7.36 -5.58 -4.16
CA LYS A 73 8.15 -6.55 -3.38
C LYS A 73 9.52 -6.79 -4.02
N SER A 74 9.56 -7.05 -5.32
CA SER A 74 10.81 -7.25 -6.08
C SER A 74 11.76 -6.06 -5.94
N ARG A 75 11.24 -4.83 -6.05
CA ARG A 75 12.06 -3.61 -5.91
C ARG A 75 12.62 -3.43 -4.49
N LEU A 76 11.83 -3.73 -3.47
CA LEU A 76 12.27 -3.63 -2.07
C LEU A 76 13.35 -4.67 -1.76
N VAL A 77 13.13 -5.93 -2.15
CA VAL A 77 14.12 -7.00 -1.96
C VAL A 77 15.42 -6.66 -2.67
N ARG A 78 15.36 -6.21 -3.94
CA ARG A 78 16.56 -5.81 -4.69
C ARG A 78 17.34 -4.69 -4.01
N PHE A 79 16.67 -3.73 -3.38
CA PHE A 79 17.32 -2.66 -2.64
C PHE A 79 18.04 -3.19 -1.39
N VAL A 80 17.36 -3.99 -0.57
CA VAL A 80 17.95 -4.57 0.65
C VAL A 80 19.08 -5.56 0.33
N SER A 81 18.99 -6.30 -0.77
CA SER A 81 20.09 -7.17 -1.21
C SER A 81 21.32 -6.41 -1.71
N GLY A 82 21.14 -5.17 -2.17
CA GLY A 82 22.23 -4.29 -2.62
C GLY A 82 22.82 -3.41 -1.52
N LEU A 83 22.24 -3.44 -0.31
CA LEU A 83 22.84 -2.94 0.93
C LEU A 83 23.74 -4.03 1.53
#